data_AF-A0A6A8DJ12-F1
#
_entry.id   AF-A0A6A8DJ12-F1
#
_cell.length_a   1.000
_cell.length_b   1.000
_cell.length_c   1.000
_cell.angle_alpha   90.00
_cell.angle_beta   90.00
_cell.angle_gamma   90.00
#
_symmetry.space_group_name_H-M   'P 1'
#
loop_
_entity.id
_entity.type
_entity.pdbx_description
1 polymer ?
#
loop_
_entity_poly.entity_id
_entity_poly.type
_entity_poly.pdbx_seq_one_letter_code
_entity_poly.pdbx_strand_id
1 'polypeptide(L)' 'MERHSVHDAISAVKDAQKWVEEAQSNANGYTEAQNHLNFAEELLSNAQVEYGNIQDKRELQHASDLLRLLQETQQSNRTQ' A
#
# COMPACT_ATOMS: atom_id res chain seq x y z
N MET A 1 7.72 14.57 -13.70
CA MET A 1 7.45 13.76 -12.50
C MET A 1 6.13 14.25 -11.95
N GLU A 2 5.09 13.43 -12.05
CA GLU A 2 3.83 13.73 -11.37
C GLU A 2 4.11 13.71 -9.86
N ARG A 3 3.76 14.80 -9.19
CA ARG A 3 3.91 14.91 -7.73
C ARG A 3 2.72 14.18 -7.12
N HIS A 4 2.97 13.00 -6.58
CA HIS A 4 1.94 12.29 -5.83
C HIS A 4 1.91 12.82 -4.40
N SER A 5 0.73 13.23 -3.96
CA SER A 5 0.54 13.79 -2.63
C SER A 5 0.54 12.70 -1.57
N VAL A 6 0.78 13.09 -0.31
CA VAL A 6 0.60 12.23 0.87
C VAL A 6 -0.77 11.54 0.86
N HIS A 7 -1.80 12.26 0.41
CA HIS A 7 -3.15 11.74 0.28
C HIS A 7 -3.26 10.61 -0.76
N ASP A 8 -2.58 10.73 -1.90
CA ASP A 8 -2.59 9.71 -2.96
C ASP A 8 -1.90 8.44 -2.48
N ALA A 9 -0.77 8.56 -1.78
CA ALA A 9 -0.05 7.43 -1.21
C ALA A 9 -0.91 6.68 -0.17
N ILE A 10 -1.57 7.41 0.73
CA ILE A 10 -2.49 6.81 1.72
C ILE A 10 -3.68 6.12 1.02
N SER A 11 -4.23 6.75 -0.01
CA SER A 11 -5.35 6.18 -0.75
C SER A 11 -4.97 4.90 -1.49
N ALA A 12 -3.78 4.86 -2.09
CA ALA A 12 -3.25 3.66 -2.74
C ALA A 12 -3.04 2.49 -1.76
N VAL A 13 -2.57 2.75 -0.53
CA VAL A 13 -2.48 1.70 0.51
C VAL A 13 -3.85 1.15 0.89
N LYS A 14 -4.87 2.02 1.01
CA LYS A 14 -6.24 1.58 1.28
C LYS A 14 -6.84 0.75 0.14
N ASP A 15 -6.51 1.09 -1.10
CA ASP A 15 -6.94 0.29 -2.24
C ASP A 15 -6.20 -1.05 -2.29
N ALA A 16 -4.91 -1.08 -1.97
CA ALA A 16 -4.16 -2.33 -1.81
C ALA A 16 -4.74 -3.23 -0.73
N GLN A 17 -5.22 -2.65 0.39
CA GLN A 17 -5.91 -3.41 1.43
C GLN A 17 -7.13 -4.14 0.89
N LYS A 18 -8.01 -3.46 0.15
CA LYS A 18 -9.24 -4.06 -0.40
C LYS A 18 -8.91 -5.25 -1.31
N TRP A 19 -7.90 -5.11 -2.16
CA TRP A 19 -7.51 -6.19 -3.05
C TRP A 19 -6.87 -7.37 -2.32
N VAL A 20 -6.08 -7.14 -1.27
CA VAL A 20 -5.53 -8.22 -0.43
C VAL A 20 -6.66 -8.96 0.29
N GLU A 21 -7.68 -8.26 0.78
CA GLU A 21 -8.88 -8.88 1.36
C GLU A 21 -9.65 -9.71 0.32
N GLU A 22 -9.83 -9.20 -0.90
CA GLU A 22 -10.47 -9.95 -1.99
C GLU A 22 -9.67 -11.20 -2.39
N ALA A 23 -8.33 -11.08 -2.44
CA ALA A 23 -7.42 -12.17 -2.80
C ALA A 23 -7.48 -13.36 -1.82
N GLN A 24 -7.90 -13.14 -0.57
CA GLN A 24 -8.13 -14.23 0.39
C GLN A 24 -9.30 -15.14 -0.02
N SER A 25 -10.26 -14.61 -0.78
CA SER A 25 -11.47 -15.32 -1.21
C SER A 25 -11.44 -15.75 -2.67
N ASN A 26 -10.53 -15.17 -3.48
CA ASN A 26 -10.44 -15.39 -4.91
C ASN A 26 -8.97 -15.50 -5.36
N ALA A 27 -8.58 -16.69 -5.82
CA ALA A 27 -7.22 -16.97 -6.28
C ALA A 27 -6.75 -16.05 -7.43
N ASN A 28 -7.69 -15.54 -8.25
CA ASN A 28 -7.33 -14.58 -9.30
C ASN A 28 -6.93 -13.23 -8.70
N GLY A 29 -7.54 -12.80 -7.58
CA GLY A 29 -7.27 -11.51 -6.93
C GLY A 29 -5.85 -11.36 -6.39
N TYR A 30 -5.06 -12.45 -6.35
CA TYR A 30 -3.67 -12.39 -5.90
C TYR A 30 -2.81 -11.46 -6.75
N THR A 31 -2.97 -11.50 -8.08
CA THR A 31 -2.14 -10.71 -8.99
C THR A 31 -2.48 -9.24 -8.89
N GLU A 32 -3.76 -8.91 -8.84
CA GLU A 32 -4.28 -7.56 -8.66
C GLU A 32 -3.82 -6.99 -7.32
N ALA A 33 -3.96 -7.75 -6.23
CA ALA A 33 -3.43 -7.35 -4.93
C ALA A 33 -1.93 -7.06 -4.98
N GLN A 34 -1.13 -7.92 -5.62
CA GLN A 34 0.31 -7.67 -5.78
C GLN A 34 0.61 -6.37 -6.55
N ASN A 35 -0.15 -6.10 -7.62
CA ASN A 35 0.01 -4.87 -8.40
C ASN A 35 -0.31 -3.63 -7.56
N HIS A 36 -1.41 -3.66 -6.80
CA HIS A 36 -1.80 -2.56 -5.93
C HIS A 36 -0.82 -2.34 -4.77
N LEU A 37 -0.26 -3.42 -4.20
CA LEU A 37 0.79 -3.33 -3.18
C LEU A 37 2.06 -2.66 -3.72
N ASN A 38 2.52 -3.04 -4.91
CA ASN A 38 3.70 -2.44 -5.55
C ASN A 38 3.46 -0.95 -5.87
N PHE A 39 2.26 -0.61 -6.36
CA PHE A 39 1.91 0.77 -6.65
C PHE A 39 1.84 1.63 -5.38
N ALA A 40 1.24 1.11 -4.30
CA ALA A 40 1.21 1.79 -3.01
C ALA A 40 2.62 2.01 -2.43
N GLU A 41 3.53 1.05 -2.60
CA GLU A 41 4.94 1.16 -2.19
C GLU A 41 5.65 2.30 -2.93
N GLU A 42 5.48 2.38 -4.25
CA GLU A 42 6.07 3.44 -5.07
C GLU A 42 5.56 4.83 -4.62
N LEU A 43 4.25 4.97 -4.41
CA LEU A 43 3.65 6.24 -3.98
C LEU A 43 4.10 6.63 -2.58
N LEU A 44 4.20 5.69 -1.64
CA LEU A 44 4.72 5.96 -0.30
C LEU A 44 6.18 6.39 -0.32
N SER A 45 7.02 5.70 -1.10
CA SER A 45 8.44 6.06 -1.24
C SER A 45 8.61 7.47 -1.79
N ASN A 46 7.81 7.84 -2.80
CA ASN A 46 7.82 9.19 -3.36
C ASN A 46 7.30 10.25 -2.36
N ALA A 47 6.24 9.95 -1.62
CA ALA A 47 5.66 10.88 -0.65
C ALA A 47 6.55 11.07 0.60
N GLN A 48 7.32 10.06 1.00
CA GLN A 48 8.27 10.18 2.12
C GLN A 48 9.44 11.13 1.85
N VAL A 49 9.78 11.39 0.58
CA VAL A 49 10.83 12.37 0.23
C VAL A 49 10.32 13.81 0.44
N GLU A 50 9.01 14.03 0.37
CA GLU A 50 8.37 15.34 0.55
C GLU A 50 7.76 15.48 1.96
N TYR A 51 8.59 15.64 2.99
CA TYR A 51 8.09 15.91 4.34
C TYR A 51 7.44 17.30 4.45
N GLY A 52 6.14 17.37 4.20
CA GLY A 52 5.33 18.59 4.23
C GLY A 52 5.04 19.12 5.65
N ASN A 53 4.77 18.23 6.62
CA ASN A 53 4.58 18.57 8.03
C ASN A 53 4.59 17.31 8.95
N ILE A 54 4.47 17.48 10.27
CA ILE A 54 4.50 16.37 11.26
C ILE A 54 3.28 15.44 11.14
N GLN A 55 2.10 15.96 10.78
CA GLN A 55 0.88 15.17 10.61
C GLN A 55 1.04 14.22 9.43
N ASP A 56 1.46 14.75 8.27
CA ASP A 56 1.73 13.97 7.06
C ASP A 56 2.75 12.86 7.33
N LYS A 57 3.81 13.17 8.10
CA LYS A 57 4.80 12.17 8.50
C LYS A 57 4.18 11.02 9.30
N ARG A 58 3.27 11.31 10.24
CA ARG A 58 2.60 10.27 11.03
C ARG A 58 1.69 9.43 10.14
N GLU A 59 0.93 10.08 9.25
CA GLU A 59 0.02 9.38 8.35
C GLU A 59 0.76 8.49 7.36
N LEU A 60 1.87 8.96 6.79
CA LEU A 60 2.76 8.16 5.95
C LEU A 60 3.35 6.98 6.73
N GLN A 61 3.77 7.18 7.99
CA GLN A 61 4.28 6.09 8.82
C GLN A 61 3.21 5.01 9.04
N HIS A 62 1.99 5.41 9.41
CA HIS A 62 0.87 4.49 9.56
C HIS A 62 0.55 3.73 8.27
N ALA A 63 0.56 4.43 7.13
CA ALA A 63 0.32 3.84 5.82
C ALA A 63 1.44 2.86 5.42
N SER A 64 2.71 3.16 5.73
CA SER A 64 3.83 2.25 5.51
C SER A 64 3.76 1.00 6.39
N ASP A 65 3.41 1.15 7.66
CA ASP A 65 3.24 0.01 8.57
C ASP A 65 2.10 -0.91 8.10
N LEU A 66 0.99 -0.33 7.62
CA LEU A 66 -0.12 -1.08 7.04
C LEU A 66 0.31 -1.80 5.75
N LEU A 67 1.00 -1.11 4.83
CA LEU A 67 1.49 -1.72 3.60
C LEU A 67 2.35 -2.96 3.89
N ARG A 68 3.25 -2.88 4.88
CA ARG A 68 4.09 -4.02 5.28
C ARG A 68 3.24 -5.21 5.74
N LEU A 69 2.23 -4.97 6.59
CA LEU A 69 1.32 -6.04 7.06
C LEU A 69 0.54 -6.68 5.91
N LEU A 70 0.12 -5.88 4.93
CA LEU A 70 -0.59 -6.38 3.75
C LEU A 70 0.32 -7.24 2.85
N GLN A 71 1.58 -6.83 2.66
CA GLN A 71 2.58 -7.62 1.93
C GLN A 71 2.86 -8.96 2.64
N GLU A 72 3.01 -8.95 3.97
CA GLU A 72 3.19 -10.17 4.78
C GLU A 72 1.97 -11.11 4.66
N THR A 73 0.76 -10.54 4.70
CA THR A 73 -0.51 -11.29 4.52
C THR A 73 -0.58 -11.92 3.14
N GLN A 74 -0.25 -11.15 2.10
CA GLN A 74 -0.25 -11.63 0.72
C GLN A 74 0.77 -12.74 0.51
N GLN A 75 1.99 -12.60 1.05
CA GLN A 75 3.01 -13.65 0.97
C GLN A 75 2.58 -14.94 1.68
N SER A 76 1.89 -14.82 2.81
CA SER A 76 1.35 -15.97 3.55
C SER A 76 0.29 -16.72 2.73
N ASN A 77 -0.58 -15.99 2.02
CA ASN A 77 -1.59 -16.59 1.13
C ASN A 77 -0.95 -17.32 -0.06
N ARG A 78 0.22 -16.90 -0.54
CA ARG A 78 0.94 -17.59 -1.63
C ARG A 78 1.43 -18.98 -1.24
N THR A 79 1.68 -19.21 0.04
CA THR A 79 2.28 -20.44 0.56
C THR A 79 1.26 -21.50 1.00
N GLN A 80 -0.05 -21.20 0.90
CA GLN A 80 -1.15 -22.13 1.19
C GLN A 80 -1.64 -22.83 -0.06
#